data_AF-A0ABD2STZ1-F1
#
_entry.id   AF-A0ABD2STZ1-F1
#
_cell.length_a   1.000
_cell.length_b   1.000
_cell.length_c   1.000
_cell.angle_alpha   90.00
_cell.angle_beta   90.00
_cell.angle_gamma   90.00
#
_symmetry.space_group_name_H-M   'P 1'
#
loop_
_entity.id
_entity.type
_entity.pdbx_description
1 polymer ?
#
loop_
_entity_poly.entity_id
_entity_poly.type
_entity_poly.pdbx_seq_one_letter_code
_entity_poly.pdbx_strand_id
1 'polypeptide(L)'
;MKEQMAILGNNRIEDVRWLCSLTESELDLLIGLKVLIQQRAKKIGHKSLANKFDLKTLRALSFILMENLKGKLRDLSGTPDTAESSSTLDACNLLNYELDKTFANMGVEQLSSYICNDKKKRILEMFSEDMSPNRKQRVNSDNSRSM
;
A
#
# COMPACT_ATOMS: atom_id res chain seq x y z
N MET A 1 -13.44 -6.31 23.23
CA MET A 1 -12.56 -7.50 23.08
C MET A 1 -12.65 -8.12 21.67
N LYS A 2 -13.84 -8.44 21.14
CA LYS A 2 -14.01 -8.98 19.77
C LYS A 2 -13.50 -8.06 18.65
N GLU A 3 -13.74 -6.76 18.77
CA GLU A 3 -13.35 -5.77 17.75
C GLU A 3 -11.83 -5.51 17.72
N GLN A 4 -11.18 -5.57 18.88
CA GLN A 4 -9.72 -5.46 18.97
C GLN A 4 -9.00 -6.64 18.29
N MET A 5 -9.51 -7.87 18.47
CA MET A 5 -8.98 -9.04 17.76
C MET A 5 -9.19 -8.96 16.25
N ALA A 6 -10.29 -8.35 15.78
CA ALA A 6 -10.56 -8.23 14.35
C ALA A 6 -9.56 -7.31 13.62
N ILE A 7 -9.05 -6.29 14.30
CA ILE A 7 -8.11 -5.31 13.73
C ILE A 7 -6.66 -5.74 13.94
N LEU A 8 -6.32 -6.16 15.16
CA LEU A 8 -4.95 -6.55 15.49
C LEU A 8 -4.61 -7.95 14.97
N GLY A 9 -5.59 -8.86 14.93
CA GLY A 9 -5.32 -10.28 14.71
C GLY A 9 -4.31 -10.79 15.74
N ASN A 10 -3.24 -11.42 15.24
CA ASN A 10 -2.09 -11.85 16.04
C ASN A 10 -0.92 -10.85 16.00
N ASN A 11 -1.15 -9.63 15.50
CA ASN A 11 -0.10 -8.63 15.34
C ASN A 11 -0.05 -7.68 16.53
N ARG A 12 1.12 -7.08 16.74
CA ARG A 12 1.26 -5.99 17.70
C ARG A 12 0.59 -4.74 17.15
N ILE A 13 0.08 -3.88 18.05
CA ILE A 13 -0.50 -2.61 17.65
C ILE A 13 0.51 -1.72 16.90
N GLU A 14 1.80 -1.78 17.26
CA GLU A 14 2.85 -1.04 16.56
C GLU A 14 3.03 -1.47 15.09
N ASP A 15 2.83 -2.76 14.80
CA ASP A 15 2.93 -3.29 13.45
C ASP A 15 1.70 -2.91 12.61
N VAL A 16 0.52 -2.87 13.23
CA VAL A 16 -0.72 -2.40 12.56
C VAL A 16 -0.67 -0.90 12.29
N ARG A 17 -0.21 -0.10 13.25
CA ARG A 17 -0.01 1.35 13.07
C ARG A 17 1.00 1.65 11.96
N TRP A 18 2.11 0.89 11.90
CA TRP A 18 3.06 0.97 10.79
C TRP A 18 2.38 0.67 9.46
N LEU A 19 1.64 -0.43 9.37
CA LEU A 19 0.93 -0.82 8.16
C LEU A 19 -0.04 0.28 7.68
N CYS A 20 -0.71 0.97 8.60
CA CYS A 20 -1.60 2.09 8.28
C CYS A 20 -0.87 3.38 7.84
N SER A 21 0.41 3.54 8.18
CA SER A 21 1.21 4.69 7.71
C SER A 21 1.72 4.56 6.29
N LEU A 22 1.60 3.38 5.68
CA LEU A 22 2.13 3.12 4.35
C LEU A 22 1.24 3.74 3.27
N THR A 23 1.89 4.26 2.24
CA THR A 23 1.25 4.68 0.99
C THR A 23 0.77 3.46 0.20
N GLU A 24 -0.11 3.69 -0.80
CA GLU A 24 -0.63 2.62 -1.65
C GLU A 24 0.49 1.84 -2.36
N SER A 25 1.48 2.53 -2.93
CA SER A 25 2.61 1.87 -3.62
C SER A 25 3.50 1.07 -2.67
N GLU A 26 3.65 1.50 -1.41
CA GLU A 26 4.38 0.74 -0.39
C GLU A 26 3.60 -0.51 0.05
N LEU A 27 2.27 -0.41 0.14
CA LEU A 27 1.40 -1.55 0.39
C LEU A 27 1.45 -2.56 -0.77
N ASP A 28 1.42 -2.09 -2.01
CA ASP A 28 1.54 -2.93 -3.20
C ASP A 28 2.87 -3.70 -3.22
N LEU A 29 3.97 -3.03 -2.85
CA LEU A 29 5.27 -3.68 -2.71
C LEU A 29 5.25 -4.79 -1.64
N LEU A 30 4.63 -4.55 -0.49
CA LEU A 30 4.50 -5.56 0.57
C LEU A 30 3.62 -6.74 0.15
N ILE A 31 2.52 -6.48 -0.55
CA ILE A 31 1.63 -7.51 -1.10
C ILE A 31 2.42 -8.34 -2.12
N GLY A 32 3.15 -7.69 -3.03
CA GLY A 32 4.02 -8.34 -4.01
C GLY A 32 5.05 -9.24 -3.33
N LEU A 33 5.73 -8.73 -2.30
CA LEU A 33 6.71 -9.50 -1.53
C LEU A 33 6.07 -10.75 -0.89
N LYS A 34 4.90 -10.60 -0.27
CA LYS A 34 4.15 -11.71 0.33
C LYS A 34 3.75 -12.76 -0.71
N VAL A 35 3.27 -12.33 -1.87
CA VAL A 35 2.92 -13.23 -2.98
C VAL A 35 4.15 -14.00 -3.48
N LEU A 36 5.28 -13.33 -3.68
CA LEU A 36 6.53 -13.96 -4.11
C LEU A 36 7.01 -15.03 -3.12
N ILE A 37 6.96 -14.72 -1.82
CA ILE A 37 7.29 -15.66 -0.74
C ILE A 37 6.36 -16.88 -0.80
N GLN A 38 5.05 -16.68 -0.92
CA GLN A 38 4.08 -17.78 -1.00
C GLN A 38 4.31 -18.66 -2.23
N GLN A 39 4.54 -18.06 -3.39
CA GLN A 39 4.84 -18.77 -4.62
C GLN A 39 6.13 -19.58 -4.49
N ARG A 40 7.18 -18.99 -3.92
CA ARG A 40 8.47 -19.67 -3.71
C ARG A 40 8.33 -20.83 -2.73
N ALA A 41 7.66 -20.62 -1.59
CA ALA A 41 7.40 -21.66 -0.59
C ALA A 41 6.62 -22.84 -1.18
N LYS A 42 5.61 -22.55 -2.03
CA LYS A 42 4.88 -23.57 -2.78
C LYS A 42 5.79 -24.33 -3.74
N LYS A 43 6.62 -23.63 -4.51
CA LYS A 43 7.52 -24.22 -5.52
C LYS A 43 8.53 -25.19 -4.91
N ILE A 44 9.04 -24.90 -3.71
CA ILE A 44 9.99 -25.77 -3.00
C ILE A 44 9.31 -26.86 -2.14
N GLY A 45 7.99 -27.00 -2.19
CA GLY A 45 7.25 -28.00 -1.41
C GLY A 45 7.03 -27.65 0.07
N HIS A 46 7.44 -26.47 0.54
CA HIS A 46 7.36 -26.04 1.94
C HIS A 46 6.31 -24.96 2.16
N LYS A 47 5.03 -25.22 1.86
CA LYS A 47 3.93 -24.24 1.99
C LYS A 47 3.82 -23.64 3.40
N SER A 48 4.10 -24.42 4.44
CA SER A 48 4.07 -23.95 5.84
C SER A 48 5.10 -22.87 6.14
N LEU A 49 6.16 -22.74 5.33
CA LEU A 49 7.16 -21.69 5.45
C LEU A 49 6.53 -20.31 5.19
N ALA A 50 5.55 -20.21 4.29
CA ALA A 50 4.85 -18.96 4.01
C ALA A 50 4.10 -18.40 5.23
N ASN A 51 3.65 -19.28 6.14
CA ASN A 51 2.95 -18.88 7.37
C ASN A 51 3.88 -18.20 8.38
N LYS A 52 5.21 -18.35 8.23
CA LYS A 52 6.20 -17.68 9.06
C LYS A 52 6.42 -16.22 8.67
N PHE A 53 5.91 -15.79 7.51
CA PHE A 53 6.01 -14.40 7.04
C PHE A 53 4.80 -13.60 7.49
N ASP A 54 4.68 -13.46 8.81
CA ASP A 54 3.72 -12.57 9.45
C ASP A 54 4.06 -11.09 9.21
N LEU A 55 3.21 -10.18 9.70
CA LEU A 55 3.38 -8.74 9.47
C LEU A 55 4.73 -8.23 10.00
N LYS A 56 5.16 -8.74 11.16
CA LYS A 56 6.46 -8.41 11.76
C LYS A 56 7.62 -8.82 10.85
N THR A 57 7.56 -10.03 10.31
CA THR A 57 8.60 -10.54 9.39
C THR A 57 8.60 -9.77 8.08
N LEU A 58 7.43 -9.44 7.54
CA LEU A 58 7.30 -8.61 6.34
C LEU A 58 7.90 -7.22 6.55
N ARG A 59 7.62 -6.57 7.69
CA ARG A 59 8.20 -5.28 8.07
C ARG A 59 9.73 -5.33 8.13
N ALA A 60 10.27 -6.37 8.77
CA ALA A 60 11.73 -6.53 8.87
C ALA A 60 12.37 -6.74 7.48
N LEU A 61 11.75 -7.58 6.64
CA LEU A 61 12.26 -7.84 5.30
C LEU A 61 12.19 -6.61 4.40
N SER A 62 11.08 -5.87 4.42
CA SER A 62 10.95 -4.65 3.60
C SER A 62 12.00 -3.61 4.00
N PHE A 63 12.24 -3.44 5.30
CA PHE A 63 13.27 -2.53 5.80
C PHE A 63 14.67 -2.92 5.29
N ILE A 64 15.07 -4.18 5.46
CA ILE A 64 16.38 -4.68 4.98
C ILE A 64 16.52 -4.49 3.47
N LEU A 65 15.45 -4.77 2.72
CA LEU A 65 15.46 -4.71 1.26
C LEU A 65 15.58 -3.27 0.76
N MET A 66 14.86 -2.33 1.39
CA MET A 66 14.95 -0.91 1.08
C MET A 66 16.29 -0.29 1.51
N GLU A 67 16.83 -0.66 2.67
CA GLU A 67 18.15 -0.18 3.11
C GLU A 67 19.25 -0.63 2.15
N ASN A 68 19.19 -1.90 1.70
CA ASN A 68 20.11 -2.42 0.70
C ASN A 68 19.95 -1.72 -0.66
N LEU A 69 18.71 -1.42 -1.08
CA LEU A 69 18.46 -0.65 -2.29
C LEU A 69 19.06 0.75 -2.20
N LYS A 70 18.84 1.43 -1.07
CA LYS A 70 19.38 2.76 -0.78
C LYS A 70 20.90 2.78 -0.80
N GLY A 71 21.55 1.80 -0.17
CA GLY A 71 23.01 1.64 -0.20
C GLY A 71 23.54 1.51 -1.63
N LYS A 72 22.96 0.60 -2.42
CA LYS A 72 23.34 0.40 -3.82
C LYS A 72 23.15 1.65 -4.67
N LEU A 73 22.11 2.42 -4.41
CA LEU A 73 21.83 3.65 -5.14
C LEU A 73 22.87 4.74 -4.84
N ARG A 74 23.33 4.84 -3.58
CA ARG A 74 24.44 5.71 -3.20
C ARG A 74 25.76 5.28 -3.86
N ASP A 75 26.03 3.99 -3.93
CA ASP A 75 27.23 3.46 -4.60
C ASP A 75 27.23 3.76 -6.11
N LEU A 76 26.04 3.85 -6.71
CA LEU A 76 25.85 4.17 -8.12
C LEU A 76 25.81 5.68 -8.41
N SER A 77 25.78 6.54 -7.39
CA SER A 77 25.44 7.97 -7.55
C SER A 77 26.55 8.86 -8.12
N GLY A 78 27.33 8.36 -9.08
CA GLY A 78 28.25 9.16 -9.88
C GLY A 78 27.57 10.15 -10.84
N THR A 79 26.23 10.16 -10.92
CA THR A 79 25.43 11.06 -11.77
C THR A 79 24.31 11.76 -10.99
N PRO A 80 23.91 12.99 -11.37
CA PRO A 80 22.93 13.81 -10.64
C PRO A 80 21.57 13.14 -10.41
N ASP A 81 21.04 12.41 -11.40
CA ASP A 81 19.74 11.70 -11.32
C ASP A 81 19.68 10.68 -10.18
N THR A 82 20.83 10.11 -9.82
CA THR A 82 20.93 9.07 -8.80
C THR A 82 20.95 9.67 -7.38
N ALA A 83 21.44 10.91 -7.23
CA ALA A 83 21.46 11.62 -5.96
C ALA A 83 20.04 12.03 -5.53
N GLU A 84 19.21 12.51 -6.47
CA GLU A 84 17.78 12.78 -6.20
C GLU A 84 17.05 11.50 -5.78
N SER A 85 17.33 10.39 -6.47
CA SER A 85 16.72 9.08 -6.17
C SER A 85 17.09 8.53 -4.77
N SER A 86 18.27 8.86 -4.22
CA SER A 86 18.60 8.51 -2.82
C SER A 86 17.81 9.34 -1.82
N SER A 87 17.51 10.60 -2.14
CA SER A 87 16.76 11.50 -1.25
C SER A 87 15.25 11.18 -1.24
N THR A 88 14.70 10.66 -2.33
CA THR A 88 13.29 10.22 -2.38
C THR A 88 13.05 9.00 -1.50
N LEU A 89 14.04 8.12 -1.34
CA LEU A 89 13.95 6.98 -0.42
C LEU A 89 13.91 7.41 1.06
N ASP A 90 14.41 8.60 1.42
CA ASP A 90 14.32 9.09 2.80
C ASP A 90 12.86 9.38 3.22
N ALA A 91 11.96 9.58 2.27
CA ALA A 91 10.52 9.74 2.52
C ALA A 91 9.76 8.41 2.59
N CYS A 92 10.42 7.27 2.34
CA CYS A 92 9.76 5.96 2.32
C CYS A 92 9.51 5.44 3.75
N ASN A 93 8.25 5.17 4.07
CA ASN A 93 7.83 4.66 5.37
C ASN A 93 8.25 3.21 5.63
N LEU A 94 8.69 2.49 4.59
CA LEU A 94 9.34 1.18 4.74
C LEU A 94 10.74 1.28 5.38
N LEU A 95 11.39 2.45 5.25
CA LEU A 95 12.66 2.77 5.89
C LEU A 95 12.50 3.45 7.25
N ASN A 96 11.29 3.88 7.59
CA ASN A 96 10.99 4.46 8.89
C ASN A 96 10.76 3.35 9.93
N TYR A 97 11.81 3.07 10.71
CA TYR A 97 11.70 2.16 11.85
C TYR A 97 10.86 2.78 12.98
N GLU A 98 11.05 4.07 13.23
CA GLU A 98 10.20 4.87 14.10
C GLU A 98 8.92 5.25 13.36
N LEU A 99 7.77 5.07 14.04
CA LEU A 99 6.48 5.37 13.46
C LEU A 99 6.30 6.87 13.26
N ASP A 100 5.58 7.23 12.19
CA ASP A 100 5.06 8.59 12.07
C ASP A 100 4.27 8.99 13.32
N LYS A 101 4.44 10.23 13.77
CA LYS A 101 3.85 10.75 15.02
C LYS A 101 2.31 10.68 15.01
N THR A 102 1.69 10.73 13.83
CA THR A 102 0.24 10.62 13.65
C THR A 102 -0.25 9.23 14.04
N PHE A 103 0.42 8.19 13.55
CA PHE A 103 0.02 6.80 13.80
C PHE A 103 0.56 6.26 15.12
N ALA A 104 1.69 6.79 15.63
CA ALA A 104 2.32 6.36 16.88
C ALA A 104 1.36 6.40 18.08
N ASN A 105 0.48 7.39 18.13
CA ASN A 105 -0.45 7.61 19.23
C ASN A 105 -1.84 7.01 18.99
N MET A 106 -2.07 6.41 17.81
CA MET A 106 -3.42 6.02 17.40
C MET A 106 -3.89 4.77 18.15
N GLY A 107 -5.04 4.84 18.82
CA GLY A 107 -5.63 3.70 19.52
C GLY A 107 -6.28 2.69 18.57
N VAL A 108 -6.64 1.50 19.06
CA VAL A 108 -7.28 0.45 18.25
C VAL A 108 -8.59 0.92 17.61
N GLU A 109 -9.39 1.72 18.33
CA GLU A 109 -10.65 2.27 17.82
C GLU A 109 -10.43 3.26 16.68
N GLN A 110 -9.42 4.11 16.79
CA GLN A 110 -9.05 5.08 15.77
C GLN A 110 -8.50 4.37 14.51
N LEU A 111 -7.67 3.33 14.71
CA LEU A 111 -7.22 2.44 13.62
C LEU A 111 -8.40 1.72 12.95
N SER A 112 -9.39 1.26 13.74
CA SER A 112 -10.63 0.66 13.22
C SER A 112 -11.33 1.60 12.25
N SER A 113 -11.52 2.85 12.68
CA SER A 113 -12.22 3.86 11.88
C SER A 113 -11.46 4.17 10.59
N TYR A 114 -10.14 4.32 10.68
CA TYR A 114 -9.28 4.55 9.51
C TYR A 114 -9.42 3.42 8.48
N ILE A 115 -9.25 2.17 8.90
CA ILE A 115 -9.33 0.99 8.02
C ILE A 115 -10.75 0.81 7.45
N CYS A 116 -11.79 1.01 8.28
CA CYS A 116 -13.18 0.82 7.85
C CYS A 116 -13.67 1.93 6.92
N ASN A 117 -13.23 3.17 7.11
CA ASN A 117 -13.55 4.27 6.20
C ASN A 117 -12.94 4.01 4.81
N ASP A 118 -11.71 3.51 4.76
CA ASP A 118 -11.07 3.12 3.52
C ASP A 118 -11.84 2.02 2.78
N LYS A 119 -12.31 1.00 3.51
CA LYS A 119 -13.20 -0.03 2.95
C LYS A 119 -14.49 0.54 2.39
N LYS A 120 -15.15 1.44 3.13
CA LYS A 120 -16.40 2.09 2.69
C LYS A 120 -16.18 2.95 1.44
N LYS A 121 -15.08 3.71 1.39
CA LYS A 121 -14.68 4.52 0.23
C LYS A 121 -14.48 3.64 -1.01
N ARG A 122 -13.69 2.57 -0.89
CA ARG A 122 -13.44 1.62 -2.00
C ARG A 122 -14.73 0.97 -2.52
N ILE A 123 -15.62 0.56 -1.60
CA ILE A 123 -16.92 0.00 -1.97
C ILE A 123 -17.78 1.03 -2.73
N LEU A 124 -17.81 2.28 -2.26
CA LEU A 124 -18.56 3.36 -2.90
C LEU A 124 -18.02 3.69 -4.31
N GLU A 125 -16.71 3.70 -4.49
CA GLU A 125 -16.07 3.90 -5.80
C GLU A 125 -16.44 2.77 -6.78
N MET A 126 -16.41 1.51 -6.34
CA MET A 126 -16.83 0.37 -7.16
C MET A 126 -18.28 0.47 -7.64
N PHE A 127 -19.20 0.98 -6.82
CA PHE A 127 -20.62 1.17 -7.19
C PHE A 127 -20.88 2.46 -7.98
N SER A 128 -19.94 3.41 -7.98
CA SER A 128 -20.10 4.68 -8.70
C SER A 128 -19.63 4.59 -10.15
N GLU A 129 -18.72 3.67 -10.48
CA GLU A 129 -18.26 3.45 -11.85
C GLU A 129 -19.34 2.86 -12.78
N ASP A 130 -20.40 2.23 -12.24
CA ASP A 130 -21.51 1.63 -13.01
C ASP A 130 -22.61 2.63 -13.42
N MET A 131 -22.54 3.91 -13.03
CA MET A 131 -23.61 4.90 -13.24
C MET A 131 -23.18 6.11 -14.09
N SER A 132 -22.51 5.88 -15.23
CA SER A 132 -22.33 6.92 -16.26
C SER A 132 -23.26 6.70 -17.46
N PRO A 133 -24.42 7.40 -17.55
CA PRO A 133 -25.20 7.38 -18.77
C PRO A 133 -24.47 8.19 -19.86
N ASN A 134 -24.08 7.49 -20.91
CA ASN A 134 -23.53 8.00 -22.16
C ASN A 134 -24.43 9.11 -22.75
N ARG A 135 -24.17 10.38 -22.44
CA ARG A 135 -24.90 11.50 -23.05
C ARG A 135 -24.25 11.84 -24.39
N LYS A 136 -24.55 11.05 -25.42
CA LYS A 136 -24.30 11.44 -26.82
C LYS A 136 -25.13 12.68 -27.15
N GLN A 137 -24.51 13.86 -27.10
CA GLN A 137 -24.98 15.02 -27.85
C GLN A 137 -24.80 14.73 -29.33
N ARG A 138 -25.87 14.30 -30.02
CA ARG A 138 -26.01 14.55 -31.46
C ARG A 138 -26.57 15.95 -31.61
N VAL A 139 -25.70 16.91 -31.91
CA VAL A 139 -26.11 18.19 -32.48
C VAL A 139 -26.49 17.90 -33.92
N ASN A 140 -27.80 17.76 -34.19
CA ASN A 140 -28.32 17.85 -35.55
C ASN A 140 -28.36 19.33 -35.91
N SER A 141 -27.40 19.77 -36.73
CA SER A 141 -27.50 20.99 -37.50
C SER A 141 -28.37 20.73 -38.73
N ASP A 142 -29.69 20.77 -38.54
CA ASP A 142 -30.65 21.04 -39.63
C ASP A 142 -30.91 22.54 -39.62
N ASN A 143 -30.30 23.26 -40.57
CA ASN A 143 -30.79 24.58 -40.94
C ASN A 143 -31.13 24.54 -42.43
N SER A 144 -32.42 24.41 -42.68
CA SER A 144 -33.05 24.50 -43.98
C SER A 144 -32.87 25.90 -44.58
N ARG A 145 -32.59 26.00 -45.89
CA ARG A 145 -33.43 26.78 -46.82
C ARG A 145 -33.04 26.56 -48.28
N SER A 146 -34.02 26.04 -48.99
CA SER A 146 -34.18 26.05 -50.44
C SER A 146 -34.81 27.38 -50.88
N MET A 147 -34.51 27.73 -52.14
CA MET A 147 -34.92 28.87 -52.97
C MET A 147 -34.10 30.15 -52.88
#